data_AF-A0A0B2ABF0-F1
#
_entry.id   AF-A0A0B2ABF0-F1
#
_cell.length_a   1.000
_cell.length_b   1.000
_cell.length_c   1.000
_cell.angle_alpha   90.00
_cell.angle_beta   90.00
_cell.angle_gamma   90.00
#
_symmetry.space_group_name_H-M   'P 1'
#
loop_
_entity.id
_entity.type
_entity.pdbx_description
1 polymer ?
#
loop_
_entity_poly.entity_id
_entity_poly.type
_entity_poly.pdbx_seq_one_letter_code
_entity_poly.pdbx_strand_id
1 'polypeptide(L)' 'MRSTGPTLVPLGDARWRVVLNGRIIGHLDELRGDGGVRYRASRYRRATAALVAVGDFSRRRDAIETLRYAR' A
#
# COMPACT_ATOMS: atom_id res chain seq x y z
N MET A 1 -18.44 -16.16 4.20
CA MET A 1 -16.98 -16.00 4.39
C MET A 1 -16.68 -14.51 4.48
N ARG A 2 -16.33 -13.98 5.66
CA ARG A 2 -15.92 -12.57 5.77
C ARG A 2 -14.54 -12.46 5.12
N SER A 3 -14.45 -11.96 3.89
CA SER A 3 -13.16 -11.51 3.37
C SER A 3 -12.70 -10.38 4.29
N THR A 4 -11.81 -10.71 5.22
CA THR A 4 -11.15 -9.70 6.04
C THR A 4 -10.35 -8.85 5.07
N GLY A 5 -10.84 -7.63 4.83
CA GLY A 5 -10.15 -6.69 3.95
C GLY A 5 -8.71 -6.45 4.44
N PRO A 6 -7.83 -5.99 3.55
CA PRO A 6 -6.47 -5.64 3.93
C PRO A 6 -6.47 -4.66 5.12
N THR A 7 -5.69 -4.98 6.13
CA THR A 7 -5.49 -4.16 7.32
C THR A 7 -4.34 -3.19 7.08
N LEU A 8 -4.54 -1.93 7.45
CA LEU A 8 -3.51 -0.90 7.39
C LEU A 8 -2.89 -0.74 8.78
N VAL A 9 -1.60 -1.07 8.91
CA VAL A 9 -0.84 -0.88 10.14
C VAL A 9 0.02 0.38 9.98
N PRO A 10 -0.23 1.46 10.75
CA PRO A 10 0.54 2.69 10.64
C PRO A 10 2.01 2.48 11.02
N LEU A 11 2.92 3.16 10.32
CA LEU A 11 4.35 3.15 10.58
C LEU A 11 4.93 4.50 11.02
N GLY A 12 4.13 5.57 11.00
CA GLY A 12 4.61 6.95 11.12
C GLY A 12 4.81 7.59 9.74
N ASP A 13 5.04 8.91 9.70
CA ASP A 13 5.29 9.67 8.47
C ASP A 13 4.26 9.46 7.34
N ALA A 14 2.99 9.35 7.71
CA ALA A 14 1.90 9.09 6.77
C ALA A 14 2.15 7.84 5.89
N ARG A 15 2.76 6.81 6.49
CA ARG A 15 3.02 5.51 5.88
C ARG A 15 2.27 4.40 6.62
N TRP A 16 1.80 3.41 5.87
CA TRP A 16 1.14 2.21 6.39
C TRP A 16 1.70 0.95 5.75
N ARG A 17 1.79 -0.13 6.53
CA ARG A 17 1.92 -1.50 6.04
C ARG A 17 0.55 -2.03 5.68
N VAL A 18 0.44 -2.61 4.49
CA VAL A 18 -0.78 -3.29 4.04
C VAL A 18 -0.61 -4.77 4.34
N VAL A 19 -1.43 -5.28 5.27
CA VAL A 19 -1.42 -6.67 5.73
C VAL A 19 -2.68 -7.36 5.24
N LEU A 20 -2.52 -8.47 4.55
CA LEU A 20 -3.62 -9.31 4.09
C LEU A 20 -3.39 -10.73 4.59
N ASN A 21 -4.38 -11.30 5.29
CA ASN A 21 -4.30 -12.65 5.85
C ASN A 21 -3.02 -12.90 6.67
N GLY A 22 -2.62 -11.92 7.50
CA GLY A 22 -1.41 -11.99 8.34
C GLY A 22 -0.09 -11.79 7.59
N ARG A 23 -0.11 -11.52 6.28
CA ARG A 23 1.10 -11.29 5.48
C ARG A 23 1.16 -9.86 4.96
N ILE A 24 2.35 -9.25 5.03
CA ILE A 24 2.62 -7.95 4.41
C ILE A 24 2.63 -8.13 2.89
N ILE A 25 1.69 -7.47 2.20
CA ILE A 25 1.59 -7.47 0.74
C ILE A 25 2.21 -6.21 0.11
N GLY A 26 2.41 -5.16 0.90
CA GLY A 26 3.01 -3.92 0.44
C GLY A 26 2.98 -2.82 1.50
N HIS A 27 3.38 -1.64 1.08
CA HIS A 27 3.30 -0.39 1.82
C HIS A 27 2.46 0.61 1.05
N LEU A 28 1.86 1.51 1.82
CA LEU A 28 1.11 2.65 1.32
C LEU A 28 1.75 3.90 1.92
N ASP A 29 2.12 4.84 1.08
CA ASP A 29 2.68 6.13 1.47
C ASP A 29 1.68 7.22 1.07
N GLU A 30 1.34 8.12 1.98
CA GLU A 30 0.56 9.32 1.69
C GLU A 30 1.53 10.48 1.41
N LEU A 31 1.58 10.88 0.14
CA LEU A 31 2.37 11.98 -0.35
C LEU A 31 1.48 13.22 -0.38
N ARG A 32 1.77 14.19 0.49
CA ARG A 32 1.12 15.50 0.47
C ARG A 32 1.98 16.46 -0.34
N GLY A 33 1.44 17.02 -1.42
CA GLY A 33 2.10 18.05 -2.23
C GLY A 33 1.12 19.14 -2.65
N ASP A 34 1.60 20.13 -3.41
CA ASP A 34 0.80 21.28 -3.89
C ASP A 34 -0.46 20.87 -4.67
N GLY A 35 -0.45 19.71 -5.33
CA GLY A 35 -1.60 19.16 -6.04
C GLY A 35 -2.58 18.33 -5.20
N GLY A 36 -2.42 18.35 -3.87
CA GLY A 36 -3.25 17.58 -2.93
C GLY A 36 -2.60 16.27 -2.46
N VAL A 37 -3.43 15.42 -1.86
CA VAL A 37 -3.00 14.15 -1.27
C VAL A 37 -2.96 13.05 -2.32
N ARG A 38 -1.80 12.42 -2.47
CA ARG A 38 -1.59 11.22 -3.30
C ARG A 38 -1.19 10.05 -2.42
N TYR A 39 -1.51 8.85 -2.89
CA TYR A 39 -1.23 7.60 -2.23
C TYR A 39 -0.34 6.77 -3.14
N ARG A 40 0.92 6.58 -2.74
CA ARG A 40 1.86 5.72 -3.45
C ARG A 40 1.76 4.31 -2.90
N ALA A 41 1.45 3.36 -3.77
CA ALA A 41 1.44 1.95 -3.44
C ALA A 41 2.80 1.35 -3.76
N SER A 42 3.44 0.70 -2.78
CA SER A 42 4.76 0.08 -2.93
C SER A 42 4.68 -1.41 -2.62
N ARG A 43 5.07 -2.26 -3.57
CA ARG A 43 5.12 -3.71 -3.39
C ARG A 43 6.49 -4.12 -2.86
N TYR A 44 6.51 -5.05 -1.92
CA TYR A 44 7.75 -5.67 -1.48
C TYR A 44 8.14 -6.81 -2.42
N ARG A 45 9.27 -6.66 -3.12
CA ARG A 45 9.88 -7.74 -3.91
C ARG A 45 10.89 -8.50 -3.05
N ARG A 46 10.54 -9.74 -2.67
CA ARG A 46 11.45 -10.63 -1.93
C ARG A 46 12.75 -10.92 -2.68
N ALA A 47 12.69 -11.07 -4.01
CA ALA A 47 13.85 -11.40 -4.83
C ALA A 47 14.99 -10.36 -4.73
N THR A 48 14.65 -9.09 -4.52
CA THR A 48 15.61 -7.98 -4.44
C THR A 48 15.61 -7.30 -3.08
N ALA A 49 14.85 -7.82 -2.12
CA ALA A 49 14.56 -7.20 -0.82
C ALA A 49 14.14 -5.71 -0.91
N ALA A 50 13.56 -5.29 -2.04
CA ALA A 50 13.28 -3.88 -2.34
C ALA A 50 11.78 -3.58 -2.33
N LEU A 51 11.44 -2.35 -1.96
CA LEU A 51 10.11 -1.78 -2.16
C LEU A 51 10.07 -1.13 -3.54
N VAL A 52 9.23 -1.65 -4.42
CA VAL A 52 9.03 -1.12 -5.76
C VAL A 52 7.68 -0.43 -5.80
N ALA A 53 7.67 0.86 -6.13
CA ALA A 53 6.44 1.61 -6.36
C ALA A 53 5.67 0.96 -7.53
N VAL A 54 4.43 0.57 -7.28
CA VAL A 54 3.52 -0.01 -8.26
C VAL A 54 2.74 1.09 -8.98
N GLY A 55 2.48 2.19 -8.27
CA GLY A 55 1.80 3.35 -8.85
C GLY A 55 1.42 4.39 -7.80
N ASP A 56 0.98 5.53 -8.32
CA ASP A 56 0.47 6.66 -7.54
C ASP A 56 -1.02 6.82 -7.79
N PHE A 57 -1.78 7.00 -6.71
CA PHE A 57 -3.23 7.04 -6.75
C PHE A 57 -3.75 8.26 -6.00
N SER A 58 -4.79 8.91 -6.52
CA SER A 58 -5.45 10.00 -5.80
C SER A 58 -6.33 9.49 -4.65
N ARG A 59 -6.67 8.19 -4.66
CA ARG A 59 -7.52 7.56 -3.65
C ARG A 59 -6.80 6.41 -2.96
N ARG A 60 -6.90 6.40 -1.63
CA ARG A 60 -6.35 5.35 -0.76
C ARG A 60 -6.84 3.95 -1.12
N ARG A 61 -8.14 3.82 -1.44
CA ARG A 61 -8.77 2.54 -1.74
C ARG A 61 -8.22 1.90 -3.02
N ASP A 62 -7.98 2.71 -4.06
CA ASP A 62 -7.49 2.23 -5.34
C ASP A 62 -6.05 1.67 -5.19
N ALA A 63 -5.20 2.39 -4.45
CA ALA A 63 -3.86 1.92 -4.11
C ALA A 63 -3.85 0.56 -3.38
N ILE A 64 -4.78 0.37 -2.43
CA ILE A 64 -4.90 -0.88 -1.67
C ILE A 64 -5.41 -2.02 -2.55
N GLU A 65 -6.42 -1.78 -3.40
CA GLU A 65 -6.92 -2.80 -4.33
C GLU A 65 -5.84 -3.22 -5.32
N THR A 66 -5.02 -2.31 -5.84
CA THR A 66 -3.87 -2.66 -6.69
C THR A 66 -2.89 -3.59 -5.98
N LEU A 67 -2.57 -3.33 -4.70
CA LEU A 67 -1.69 -4.21 -3.92
C LEU A 67 -2.30 -5.60 -3.71
N ARG A 68 -3.62 -5.68 -3.55
CA ARG A 68 -4.38 -6.93 -3.39
C ARG A 68 -4.38 -7.77 -4.67
N TYR A 69 -4.54 -7.16 -5.84
CA TYR A 69 -4.61 -7.87 -7.12
C TYR A 69 -3.25 -8.24 -7.71
N ALA A 70 -2.18 -7.53 -7.37
CA ALA A 70 -0.90 -7.68 -8.05
C ALA A 70 -0.15 -9.03 -7.76
N ARG A 71 -0.81 -10.04 -7.18
CA ARG A 71 -0.28 -11.31 -6.60
C ARG A 71 1.08 -11.74 -7.13
#